data_AF-A0A7J7I986-F1
#
_entry.id   AF-A0A7J7I986-F1
#
_cell.length_a   1.000
_cell.length_b   1.000
_cell.length_c   1.000
_cell.angle_alpha   90.00
_cell.angle_beta   90.00
_cell.angle_gamma   90.00
#
_symmetry.space_group_name_H-M   'P 1'
#
loop_
_entity.id
_entity.type
_entity.pdbx_description
1 polymer ?
#
loop_
_entity_poly.entity_id
_entity_poly.type
_entity_poly.pdbx_seq_one_letter_code
_entity_poly.pdbx_strand_id
1 'polypeptide(L)'
;MNNSDSEWNDDYHDEDTEDEGSTLETQQHNMLLATAATVAVTYATNYLVKEPCRTSSLTGGKWMVELQEGNRTRIFENFQMEREVFYQLCNLLHTKYGLETGRKVSVQEQVAIFLYIVGGDIQNRNAQERFQHSGETISKYFKNVLKTVTRMSIDWVKSQPRNGVHPYIRRKRKYYPHFKDCIGAIDGTHIKAYISPDKQPRLIGRKGYATQNMMAACDFDMCFTFCLSGWEGSAHDTRIFLDTIRNPSYNFLKPQEDEFYLVDAGYPNMKGYLAPYKGERYHLAQFGHGQPPQNAQEKFNQAHSSLRSVIERTFGVWKARWSMIKDIPPNYSWAT
;
A
#
# COMPACT_ATOMS: atom_id res chain seq x y z
N MET A 1 -20.60 -102.83 -62.37
CA MET A 1 -19.20 -103.23 -62.14
C MET A 1 -18.40 -102.00 -61.80
N ASN A 2 -17.66 -102.12 -60.70
CA ASN A 2 -16.62 -101.26 -60.13
C ASN A 2 -17.01 -99.98 -59.37
N ASN A 3 -17.22 -100.22 -58.06
CA ASN A 3 -16.81 -99.43 -56.90
C ASN A 3 -15.53 -98.59 -57.08
N SER A 4 -15.49 -97.45 -56.37
CA SER A 4 -14.55 -97.26 -55.25
C SER A 4 -14.93 -96.03 -54.41
N ASP A 5 -15.05 -96.24 -53.09
CA ASP A 5 -15.33 -95.29 -52.01
C ASP A 5 -14.18 -94.30 -51.74
N SER A 6 -14.51 -93.14 -51.13
CA SER A 6 -13.80 -92.44 -50.01
C SER A 6 -14.28 -90.97 -49.98
N GLU A 7 -15.02 -90.50 -48.96
CA GLU A 7 -14.70 -90.20 -47.54
C GLU A 7 -14.23 -88.74 -47.30
N TRP A 8 -15.06 -87.98 -46.53
CA TRP A 8 -14.76 -86.82 -45.63
C TRP A 8 -14.12 -85.56 -46.28
N ASN A 9 -14.33 -84.29 -45.89
CA ASN A 9 -15.02 -83.57 -44.81
C ASN A 9 -15.02 -82.06 -45.19
N ASP A 10 -15.81 -81.24 -44.48
CA ASP A 10 -15.59 -79.82 -44.14
C ASP A 10 -15.52 -78.80 -45.33
N ASP A 11 -15.93 -77.53 -45.27
CA ASP A 11 -16.23 -76.64 -44.15
C ASP A 11 -16.99 -75.39 -44.69
N TYR A 12 -17.84 -74.85 -43.82
CA TYR A 12 -18.42 -73.50 -43.73
C TYR A 12 -18.75 -72.65 -44.98
N HIS A 13 -20.04 -72.29 -45.06
CA HIS A 13 -20.50 -71.01 -45.60
C HIS A 13 -19.82 -69.86 -44.86
N ASP A 14 -19.07 -69.04 -45.61
CA ASP A 14 -18.55 -67.74 -45.16
C ASP A 14 -19.48 -66.65 -45.74
N GLU A 15 -20.62 -66.46 -45.10
CA GLU A 15 -21.50 -65.30 -45.28
C GLU A 15 -21.88 -64.84 -43.89
N ASP A 16 -21.15 -63.85 -43.35
CA ASP A 16 -21.60 -62.82 -42.41
C ASP A 16 -20.39 -62.21 -41.66
N THR A 17 -19.66 -61.27 -42.26
CA THR A 17 -18.74 -60.38 -41.49
C THR A 17 -18.43 -59.05 -42.20
N GLU A 18 -19.42 -58.39 -42.82
CA GLU A 18 -19.20 -57.05 -43.41
C GLU A 18 -20.07 -55.89 -42.85
N ASP A 19 -21.02 -56.12 -41.93
CA ASP A 19 -21.95 -55.06 -41.46
C ASP A 19 -21.66 -54.48 -40.05
N GLU A 20 -20.86 -55.16 -39.22
CA GLU A 20 -20.56 -54.67 -37.86
C GLU A 20 -19.49 -53.56 -37.83
N GLY A 21 -18.56 -53.55 -38.79
CA GLY A 21 -17.46 -52.57 -38.86
C GLY A 21 -17.94 -51.15 -39.24
N SER A 22 -18.88 -51.05 -40.19
CA SER A 22 -19.45 -49.78 -40.65
C SER A 22 -20.27 -49.07 -39.57
N THR A 23 -21.02 -49.85 -38.79
CA THR A 23 -21.93 -49.36 -37.75
C THR A 23 -21.15 -48.82 -36.54
N LEU A 24 -20.05 -49.48 -36.18
CA LEU A 24 -19.18 -49.06 -35.08
C LEU A 24 -18.41 -47.76 -35.41
N GLU A 25 -17.86 -47.64 -36.62
CA GLU A 25 -17.18 -46.41 -37.06
C GLU A 25 -18.15 -45.22 -37.15
N THR A 26 -19.37 -45.46 -37.63
CA THR A 26 -20.42 -44.43 -37.67
C THR A 26 -20.84 -44.00 -36.27
N GLN A 27 -20.94 -44.93 -35.31
CA GLN A 27 -21.19 -44.61 -33.90
C GLN A 27 -20.04 -43.81 -33.28
N GLN A 28 -18.79 -44.18 -33.54
CA GLN A 28 -17.62 -43.44 -33.08
C GLN A 28 -17.58 -42.02 -33.65
N HIS A 29 -17.85 -41.85 -34.95
CA HIS A 29 -17.91 -40.55 -35.61
C HIS A 29 -19.02 -39.66 -35.02
N ASN A 30 -20.22 -40.21 -34.83
CA ASN A 30 -21.34 -39.51 -34.20
C ASN A 30 -21.04 -39.12 -32.75
N MET A 31 -20.36 -39.99 -32.00
CA MET A 31 -19.92 -39.69 -30.63
C MET A 31 -18.87 -38.57 -30.61
N LEU A 32 -17.96 -38.54 -31.59
CA LEU A 32 -16.96 -37.49 -31.73
C LEU A 32 -17.62 -36.13 -32.07
N LEU A 33 -18.58 -36.12 -33.00
CA LEU A 33 -19.37 -34.94 -33.35
C LEU A 33 -20.20 -34.43 -32.17
N ALA A 34 -20.86 -35.32 -31.43
CA ALA A 34 -21.64 -34.94 -30.24
C ALA A 34 -20.74 -34.36 -29.14
N THR A 35 -19.54 -34.92 -28.97
CA THR A 35 -18.54 -34.41 -28.02
C THR A 35 -18.04 -33.03 -28.44
N ALA A 36 -17.68 -32.86 -29.72
CA ALA A 36 -17.23 -31.57 -30.25
C ALA A 36 -18.32 -30.49 -30.14
N ALA A 37 -19.58 -30.84 -30.43
CA ALA A 37 -20.72 -29.94 -30.26
C ALA A 37 -20.93 -29.56 -28.79
N THR A 38 -20.81 -30.52 -27.86
CA THR A 38 -20.92 -30.26 -26.42
C THR A 38 -19.82 -29.33 -25.94
N VAL A 39 -18.58 -29.55 -26.38
CA VAL A 39 -17.44 -28.67 -26.07
C VAL A 39 -17.67 -27.26 -26.64
N ALA A 40 -18.15 -27.17 -27.89
CA ALA A 40 -18.45 -25.89 -28.53
C ALA A 40 -19.57 -25.12 -27.82
N VAL A 41 -20.66 -25.79 -27.43
CA VAL A 41 -21.76 -25.19 -26.67
C VAL A 41 -21.30 -24.78 -25.28
N THR A 42 -20.54 -25.63 -24.59
CA THR A 42 -19.97 -25.32 -23.26
C THR A 42 -19.02 -24.12 -23.35
N TYR A 43 -18.23 -24.03 -24.40
CA TYR A 43 -17.36 -22.88 -24.64
C TYR A 43 -18.18 -21.62 -24.94
N ALA A 44 -19.17 -21.71 -25.84
CA ALA A 44 -20.02 -20.58 -26.20
C ALA A 44 -20.81 -20.03 -25.01
N THR A 45 -21.40 -20.91 -24.20
CA THR A 45 -22.16 -20.52 -23.00
C THR A 45 -21.26 -19.90 -21.93
N ASN A 46 -20.07 -20.46 -21.69
CA ASN A 46 -19.18 -19.93 -20.64
C ASN A 46 -18.42 -18.66 -21.05
N TYR A 47 -18.12 -18.46 -22.34
CA TYR A 47 -17.20 -17.40 -22.78
C TYR A 47 -17.81 -16.38 -23.74
N LEU A 48 -18.81 -16.75 -24.54
CA LEU A 48 -19.45 -15.86 -25.52
C LEU A 48 -20.74 -15.22 -24.97
N VAL A 49 -21.56 -15.97 -24.24
CA VAL A 49 -22.75 -15.44 -23.56
C VAL A 49 -22.33 -14.84 -22.22
N LYS A 50 -21.96 -13.56 -22.22
CA LYS A 50 -21.50 -12.88 -21.00
C LYS A 50 -22.69 -12.41 -20.17
N GLU A 51 -22.89 -13.04 -19.02
CA GLU A 51 -23.82 -12.53 -18.01
C GLU A 51 -23.27 -11.26 -17.34
N PRO A 52 -24.05 -10.17 -17.25
CA PRO A 52 -23.63 -8.96 -16.54
C PRO A 52 -23.41 -9.23 -15.04
N CYS A 53 -22.19 -9.01 -14.55
CA CYS A 53 -21.81 -9.28 -13.17
C CYS A 53 -22.01 -8.08 -12.21
N ARG A 54 -21.89 -6.84 -12.69
CA ARG A 54 -22.00 -5.61 -11.87
C ARG A 54 -23.27 -4.85 -12.21
N THR A 55 -24.38 -5.35 -11.70
CA THR A 55 -25.74 -4.94 -12.06
C THR A 55 -26.44 -4.17 -10.94
N SER A 56 -25.77 -3.84 -9.84
CA SER A 56 -26.38 -3.07 -8.77
C SER A 56 -26.84 -1.70 -9.27
N SER A 57 -28.03 -1.29 -8.81
CA SER A 57 -28.60 0.03 -9.13
C SER A 57 -27.80 1.18 -8.51
N LEU A 58 -27.04 0.89 -7.44
CA LEU A 58 -26.18 1.82 -6.71
C LEU A 58 -24.75 1.76 -7.27
N THR A 59 -24.54 2.47 -8.38
CA THR A 59 -23.22 2.62 -9.00
C THR A 59 -22.27 3.42 -8.11
N GLY A 60 -20.95 3.35 -8.35
CA GLY A 60 -19.97 4.14 -7.62
C GLY A 60 -20.27 5.65 -7.62
N GLY A 61 -20.63 6.22 -8.78
CA GLY A 61 -21.07 7.61 -8.87
C GLY A 61 -22.31 7.95 -8.03
N LYS A 62 -23.34 7.08 -8.01
CA LYS A 62 -24.52 7.29 -7.15
C LYS A 62 -24.19 7.17 -5.67
N TRP A 63 -23.29 6.24 -5.30
CA TRP A 63 -22.82 6.14 -3.93
C TRP A 63 -22.10 7.41 -3.48
N MET A 64 -21.33 8.05 -4.37
CA MET A 64 -20.70 9.33 -4.03
C MET A 64 -21.73 10.41 -3.69
N VAL A 65 -22.85 10.47 -4.43
CA VAL A 65 -23.96 11.39 -4.11
C VAL A 65 -24.57 11.04 -2.76
N GLU A 66 -24.83 9.76 -2.49
CA GLU A 66 -25.37 9.28 -1.21
C GLU A 66 -24.45 9.61 -0.01
N LEU A 67 -23.13 9.50 -0.19
CA LEU A 67 -22.15 9.88 0.83
C LEU A 67 -22.11 11.40 1.06
N GLN A 68 -22.30 12.19 0.00
CA GLN A 68 -22.29 13.65 0.07
C GLN A 68 -23.49 14.21 0.83
N GLU A 69 -24.67 13.67 0.52
CA GLU A 69 -25.97 14.11 1.05
C GLU A 69 -26.30 13.47 2.40
N GLY A 70 -25.71 12.31 2.70
CA GLY A 70 -25.92 11.57 3.93
C GLY A 70 -25.16 12.09 5.15
N ASN A 71 -25.04 11.23 6.16
CA ASN A 71 -24.31 11.55 7.39
C ASN A 71 -22.81 11.81 7.10
N ARG A 72 -22.30 12.93 7.62
CA ARG A 72 -20.91 13.38 7.44
C ARG A 72 -19.87 12.36 7.94
N THR A 73 -20.20 11.51 8.90
CA THR A 73 -19.25 10.50 9.41
C THR A 73 -18.92 9.43 8.37
N ARG A 74 -19.83 9.16 7.43
CA ARG A 74 -19.65 8.08 6.44
C ARG A 74 -18.42 8.29 5.56
N ILE A 75 -18.14 9.54 5.18
CA ILE A 75 -16.93 9.86 4.40
C ILE A 75 -15.68 9.62 5.24
N PHE A 76 -15.69 9.98 6.52
CA PHE A 76 -14.58 9.71 7.42
C PHE A 76 -14.36 8.20 7.61
N GLU A 77 -15.43 7.44 7.86
CA GLU A 77 -15.38 5.99 8.05
C GLU A 77 -14.84 5.25 6.81
N ASN A 78 -15.21 5.70 5.61
CA ASN A 78 -14.82 5.03 4.36
C ASN A 78 -13.49 5.56 3.79
N PHE A 79 -13.17 6.84 3.95
CA PHE A 79 -12.05 7.52 3.27
C PHE A 79 -11.01 8.11 4.23
N GLN A 80 -11.19 7.96 5.55
CA GLN A 80 -10.24 8.35 6.59
C GLN A 80 -9.94 9.86 6.66
N MET A 81 -10.85 10.69 6.13
CA MET A 81 -10.77 12.15 6.16
C MET A 81 -12.16 12.79 6.22
N GLU A 82 -12.21 14.04 6.70
CA GLU A 82 -13.44 14.81 6.73
C GLU A 82 -13.96 15.12 5.31
N ARG A 83 -15.27 15.29 5.18
CA ARG A 83 -15.95 15.52 3.90
C ARG A 83 -15.38 16.72 3.16
N GLU A 84 -15.22 17.84 3.85
CA GLU A 84 -14.73 19.08 3.29
C GLU A 84 -13.28 18.93 2.78
N VAL A 85 -12.44 18.23 3.55
CA VAL A 85 -11.05 17.90 3.17
C VAL A 85 -11.02 16.98 1.95
N PHE A 86 -11.92 15.99 1.86
CA PHE A 86 -12.03 15.10 0.71
C PHE A 86 -12.30 15.87 -0.59
N TYR A 87 -13.28 16.78 -0.59
CA TYR A 87 -13.58 17.56 -1.79
C TYR A 87 -12.49 18.58 -2.13
N GLN A 88 -11.85 19.18 -1.12
CA GLN A 88 -10.66 20.02 -1.34
C GLN A 88 -9.53 19.22 -1.99
N LEU A 89 -9.26 17.99 -1.53
CA LEU A 89 -8.28 17.10 -2.14
C LEU A 89 -8.65 16.78 -3.58
N CYS A 90 -9.91 16.41 -3.86
CA CYS A 90 -10.37 16.15 -5.22
C CYS A 90 -10.12 17.35 -6.15
N ASN A 91 -10.48 18.56 -5.71
CA ASN A 91 -10.30 19.78 -6.48
C ASN A 91 -8.81 20.09 -6.70
N LEU A 92 -7.97 19.90 -5.66
CA LEU A 92 -6.54 20.10 -5.74
C LEU A 92 -5.88 19.14 -6.74
N LEU A 93 -6.21 17.85 -6.66
CA LEU A 93 -5.68 16.83 -7.58
C LEU A 93 -6.10 17.11 -9.02
N HIS A 94 -7.33 17.59 -9.23
CA HIS A 94 -7.82 17.96 -10.55
C HIS A 94 -7.10 19.19 -11.12
N THR A 95 -7.17 20.31 -10.40
CA THR A 95 -6.75 21.61 -10.92
C THR A 95 -5.25 21.81 -10.96
N LYS A 96 -4.51 21.30 -9.95
CA LYS A 96 -3.07 21.52 -9.83
C LYS A 96 -2.23 20.34 -10.32
N TYR A 97 -2.73 19.12 -10.19
CA TYR A 97 -1.95 17.90 -10.47
C TYR A 97 -2.45 17.10 -11.68
N GLY A 98 -3.47 17.58 -12.39
CA GLY A 98 -3.92 17.06 -13.68
C GLY A 98 -4.69 15.75 -13.60
N LEU A 99 -5.40 15.48 -12.49
CA LEU A 99 -6.30 14.34 -12.41
C LEU A 99 -7.59 14.64 -13.19
N GLU A 100 -7.72 14.07 -14.39
CA GLU A 100 -8.88 14.31 -15.26
C GLU A 100 -10.03 13.33 -15.00
N THR A 101 -11.24 13.76 -15.36
CA THR A 101 -12.40 12.88 -15.35
C THR A 101 -12.23 11.77 -16.40
N GLY A 102 -12.54 10.53 -16.03
CA GLY A 102 -12.64 9.44 -16.97
C GLY A 102 -13.97 9.49 -17.74
N ARG A 103 -14.10 8.64 -18.77
CA ARG A 103 -15.35 8.52 -19.55
C ARG A 103 -16.58 8.16 -18.72
N LYS A 104 -16.40 7.39 -17.64
CA LYS A 104 -17.48 6.86 -16.79
C LYS A 104 -17.24 7.03 -15.28
N VAL A 105 -16.10 7.61 -14.89
CA VAL A 105 -15.68 7.71 -13.48
C VAL A 105 -15.16 9.12 -13.23
N SER A 106 -15.86 9.84 -12.37
CA SER A 106 -15.53 11.22 -12.01
C SER A 106 -14.25 11.30 -11.20
N VAL A 107 -13.67 12.50 -11.06
CA VAL A 107 -12.50 12.71 -10.19
C VAL A 107 -12.80 12.26 -8.76
N GLN A 108 -13.98 12.61 -8.23
CA GLN A 108 -14.40 12.27 -6.87
C GLN A 108 -14.47 10.75 -6.69
N GLU A 109 -15.03 10.03 -7.66
CA GLU A 109 -15.11 8.58 -7.61
C GLU A 109 -13.73 7.92 -7.73
N GLN A 110 -12.83 8.45 -8.57
CA GLN A 110 -11.44 7.98 -8.65
C GLN A 110 -10.71 8.11 -7.30
N VAL A 111 -10.80 9.28 -6.68
CA VAL A 111 -10.17 9.54 -5.37
C VAL A 111 -10.82 8.69 -4.28
N ALA A 112 -12.13 8.49 -4.33
CA ALA A 112 -12.83 7.59 -3.43
C ALA A 112 -12.37 6.14 -3.57
N ILE A 113 -12.21 5.62 -4.79
CA ILE A 113 -11.65 4.27 -5.03
C ILE A 113 -10.28 4.14 -4.35
N PHE A 114 -9.41 5.13 -4.57
CA PHE A 114 -8.08 5.13 -3.96
C PHE A 114 -8.14 5.12 -2.43
N LEU A 115 -8.86 6.07 -1.83
CA LEU A 115 -8.97 6.22 -0.37
C LEU A 115 -9.67 5.04 0.30
N TYR A 116 -10.70 4.48 -0.33
CA TYR A 116 -11.39 3.29 0.16
C TYR A 116 -10.44 2.08 0.23
N ILE A 117 -9.58 1.91 -0.78
CA ILE A 117 -8.59 0.83 -0.80
C ILE A 117 -7.49 1.07 0.24
N VAL A 118 -6.86 2.24 0.26
CA VAL A 118 -5.70 2.49 1.15
C VAL A 118 -6.09 2.69 2.61
N GLY A 119 -7.27 3.27 2.86
CA GLY A 119 -7.78 3.54 4.21
C GLY A 119 -8.42 2.33 4.87
N GLY A 120 -9.11 1.49 4.09
CA GLY A 120 -9.78 0.29 4.60
C GLY A 120 -9.01 -1.01 4.43
N ASP A 121 -7.82 -1.00 3.80
CA ASP A 121 -7.11 -2.20 3.35
C ASP A 121 -8.01 -3.13 2.50
N ILE A 122 -8.70 -2.51 1.54
CA ILE A 122 -9.74 -3.20 0.77
C ILE A 122 -9.13 -3.86 -0.47
N GLN A 123 -9.37 -5.17 -0.61
CA GLN A 123 -8.98 -5.92 -1.80
C GLN A 123 -9.70 -5.40 -3.06
N ASN A 124 -9.02 -5.50 -4.20
CA ASN A 124 -9.57 -5.06 -5.49
C ASN A 124 -10.97 -5.65 -5.77
N ARG A 125 -11.21 -6.93 -5.45
CA ARG A 125 -12.52 -7.59 -5.62
C ARG A 125 -13.65 -6.90 -4.84
N ASN A 126 -13.38 -6.47 -3.61
CA ASN A 126 -14.36 -5.79 -2.76
C ASN A 126 -14.61 -4.36 -3.27
N ALA A 127 -13.58 -3.69 -3.78
CA ALA A 127 -13.74 -2.40 -4.44
C ALA A 127 -14.54 -2.52 -5.74
N GLN A 128 -14.35 -3.58 -6.53
CA GLN A 128 -15.19 -3.85 -7.70
C GLN A 128 -16.67 -3.95 -7.31
N GLU A 129 -16.96 -4.62 -6.20
CA GLU A 129 -18.33 -4.77 -5.72
C GLU A 129 -18.89 -3.48 -5.16
N ARG A 130 -18.08 -2.69 -4.45
CA ARG A 130 -18.56 -1.41 -3.95
C ARG A 130 -18.87 -0.43 -5.07
N PHE A 131 -17.95 -0.25 -6.01
CA PHE A 131 -18.07 0.78 -7.04
C PHE A 131 -18.74 0.30 -8.33
N GLN A 132 -19.05 -0.99 -8.43
CA GLN A 132 -19.70 -1.63 -9.58
C GLN A 132 -18.89 -1.46 -10.88
N HIS A 133 -17.57 -1.61 -10.78
CA HIS A 133 -16.63 -1.54 -11.90
C HIS A 133 -15.82 -2.83 -12.04
N SER A 134 -15.26 -3.07 -13.23
CA SER A 134 -14.35 -4.19 -13.45
C SER A 134 -13.05 -4.03 -12.66
N GLY A 135 -12.36 -5.14 -12.37
CA GLY A 135 -11.07 -5.10 -11.66
C GLY A 135 -9.99 -4.29 -12.38
N GLU A 136 -10.03 -4.30 -13.71
CA GLU A 136 -9.18 -3.44 -14.56
C GLU A 136 -9.46 -1.96 -14.30
N THR A 137 -10.74 -1.57 -14.26
CA THR A 137 -11.16 -0.19 -14.02
C THR A 137 -10.73 0.30 -12.64
N ILE A 138 -10.95 -0.52 -11.60
CA ILE A 138 -10.48 -0.23 -10.24
C ILE A 138 -8.95 -0.06 -10.23
N SER A 139 -8.22 -0.98 -10.84
CA SER A 139 -6.75 -0.93 -10.89
C SER A 139 -6.23 0.30 -11.65
N LYS A 140 -6.87 0.66 -12.76
CA LYS A 140 -6.53 1.82 -13.57
C LYS A 140 -6.65 3.10 -12.76
N TYR A 141 -7.81 3.34 -12.14
CA TYR A 141 -8.04 4.58 -11.42
C TYR A 141 -7.28 4.66 -10.10
N PHE A 142 -7.09 3.53 -9.41
CA PHE A 142 -6.17 3.47 -8.28
C PHE A 142 -4.76 3.94 -8.66
N LYS A 143 -4.21 3.41 -9.77
CA LYS A 143 -2.87 3.79 -10.27
C LYS A 143 -2.80 5.25 -10.72
N ASN A 144 -3.86 5.77 -11.34
CA ASN A 144 -3.92 7.17 -11.74
C ASN A 144 -3.82 8.10 -10.52
N VAL A 145 -4.67 7.86 -9.51
CA VAL A 145 -4.67 8.67 -8.29
C VAL A 145 -3.35 8.51 -7.53
N LEU A 146 -2.81 7.29 -7.42
CA LEU A 146 -1.50 7.05 -6.80
C LEU A 146 -0.41 7.92 -7.44
N LYS A 147 -0.30 7.91 -8.78
CA LYS A 147 0.67 8.74 -9.52
C LYS A 147 0.48 10.22 -9.24
N THR A 148 -0.77 10.70 -9.22
CA THR A 148 -1.08 12.10 -8.95
C THR A 148 -0.74 12.49 -7.51
N VAL A 149 -1.06 11.64 -6.53
CA VAL A 149 -0.74 11.87 -5.11
C VAL A 149 0.78 11.84 -4.89
N THR A 150 1.53 10.98 -5.58
CA THR A 150 3.01 10.98 -5.54
C THR A 150 3.60 12.28 -6.11
N ARG A 151 3.00 12.86 -7.15
CA ARG A 151 3.42 14.19 -7.63
C ARG A 151 3.10 15.27 -6.60
N MET A 152 1.91 15.21 -6.01
CA MET A 152 1.51 16.12 -4.95
C MET A 152 2.45 16.05 -3.74
N SER A 153 2.91 14.86 -3.34
CA SER A 153 3.78 14.72 -2.17
C SER A 153 5.10 15.49 -2.32
N ILE A 154 5.61 15.69 -3.54
CA ILE A 154 6.81 16.49 -3.79
C ILE A 154 6.62 17.94 -3.34
N ASP A 155 5.42 18.50 -3.53
CA ASP A 155 5.12 19.88 -3.16
C ASP A 155 4.75 20.06 -1.68
N TRP A 156 4.21 19.01 -1.05
CA TRP A 156 3.59 19.07 0.27
C TRP A 156 4.47 18.48 1.38
N VAL A 157 5.26 17.44 1.10
CA VAL A 157 6.20 16.84 2.05
C VAL A 157 7.54 17.56 1.94
N LYS A 158 7.55 18.80 2.43
CA LYS A 158 8.75 19.65 2.44
C LYS A 158 8.80 20.46 3.72
N SER A 159 10.01 20.74 4.18
CA SER A 159 10.22 21.71 5.27
C SER A 159 9.73 23.09 4.84
N GLN A 160 8.95 23.75 5.69
CA GLN A 160 8.47 25.11 5.44
C GLN A 160 9.45 26.12 6.02
N PRO A 161 9.64 27.29 5.38
CA PRO A 161 10.43 28.37 5.95
C PRO A 161 9.87 28.77 7.32
N ARG A 162 10.77 28.89 8.29
CA ARG A 162 10.38 29.08 9.68
C ARG A 162 10.39 30.56 10.05
N ASN A 163 9.26 31.03 10.58
CA ASN A 163 9.13 32.38 11.13
C ASN A 163 9.19 32.35 12.66
N GLY A 164 10.41 32.22 13.20
CA GLY A 164 10.65 32.28 14.65
C GLY A 164 10.31 30.97 15.40
N VAL A 165 10.02 31.05 16.71
CA VAL A 165 9.87 29.86 17.57
C VAL A 165 8.55 29.12 17.33
N HIS A 166 8.61 27.80 17.09
CA HIS A 166 7.41 26.98 16.89
C HIS A 166 6.42 27.16 18.06
N PRO A 167 5.11 27.40 17.81
CA PRO A 167 4.13 27.67 18.87
C PRO A 167 4.08 26.61 19.97
N TYR A 168 4.20 25.33 19.60
CA TYR A 168 4.28 24.20 20.54
C TYR A 168 5.41 24.32 21.58
N ILE A 169 6.58 24.81 21.14
CA ILE A 169 7.75 25.02 22.01
C ILE A 169 7.57 26.31 22.82
N ARG A 170 7.25 27.42 22.14
CA ARG A 170 7.13 28.76 22.73
C ARG A 170 6.18 28.80 23.94
N ARG A 171 5.08 28.06 23.88
CA ARG A 171 4.06 28.03 24.94
C ARG A 171 4.46 27.23 26.19
N LYS A 172 5.52 26.40 26.13
CA LYS A 172 5.86 25.45 27.19
C LYS A 172 7.20 25.80 27.84
N ARG A 173 7.16 26.23 29.10
CA ARG A 173 8.35 26.57 29.92
C ARG A 173 9.39 25.45 30.01
N LYS A 174 8.96 24.20 29.90
CA LYS A 174 9.87 23.03 29.91
C LYS A 174 10.74 22.92 28.65
N TYR A 175 10.38 23.60 27.57
CA TYR A 175 11.10 23.58 26.30
C TYR A 175 11.72 24.93 25.96
N TYR A 176 11.00 26.03 26.15
CA TYR A 176 11.50 27.38 25.89
C TYR A 176 12.27 27.96 27.09
N PRO A 177 13.46 28.57 26.89
CA PRO A 177 14.10 28.91 25.62
C PRO A 177 15.06 27.85 25.06
N HIS A 178 15.32 26.76 25.79
CA HIS A 178 16.38 25.81 25.49
C HIS A 178 16.27 25.07 24.15
N PHE A 179 15.04 24.83 23.68
CA PHE A 179 14.75 24.19 22.39
C PHE A 179 14.20 25.19 21.37
N LYS A 180 14.44 26.49 21.54
CA LYS A 180 13.83 27.54 20.70
C LYS A 180 14.13 27.35 19.21
N ASP A 181 15.24 26.73 18.82
CA ASP A 181 15.66 26.52 17.43
C ASP A 181 15.39 25.09 16.91
N CYS A 182 14.73 24.25 17.73
CA CYS A 182 14.36 22.90 17.32
C CYS A 182 13.25 22.94 16.25
N ILE A 183 13.47 22.32 15.09
CA ILE A 183 12.53 22.34 13.95
C ILE A 183 11.64 21.09 13.87
N GLY A 184 12.04 20.00 14.51
CA GLY A 184 11.25 18.77 14.50
C GLY A 184 12.02 17.57 15.03
N ALA A 185 11.59 16.38 14.64
CA ALA A 185 12.27 15.13 14.96
C ALA A 185 12.45 14.25 13.72
N ILE A 186 13.52 13.46 13.70
CA ILE A 186 13.81 12.46 12.68
C ILE A 186 13.85 11.09 13.34
N ASP A 187 13.25 10.11 12.69
CA ASP A 187 13.37 8.71 13.08
C ASP A 187 13.11 7.76 11.90
N GLY A 188 13.53 6.52 12.06
CA GLY A 188 13.27 5.41 11.15
C GLY A 188 11.94 4.72 11.46
N THR A 189 11.32 4.11 10.44
CA THR A 189 10.19 3.23 10.62
C THR A 189 10.18 2.12 9.58
N HIS A 190 9.75 0.93 10.00
CA HIS A 190 9.62 -0.21 9.09
C HIS A 190 8.19 -0.34 8.57
N ILE A 191 8.07 -0.57 7.26
CA ILE A 191 6.86 -0.95 6.54
C ILE A 191 7.05 -2.39 6.06
N LYS A 192 6.05 -3.26 6.19
CA LYS A 192 6.14 -4.62 5.66
C LYS A 192 6.28 -4.58 4.14
N ALA A 193 7.23 -5.33 3.60
CA ALA A 193 7.43 -5.45 2.16
C ALA A 193 7.08 -6.87 1.71
N TYR A 194 6.25 -6.99 0.68
CA TYR A 194 5.94 -8.28 0.07
C TYR A 194 6.71 -8.43 -1.21
N ILE A 195 7.67 -9.35 -1.18
CA ILE A 195 8.68 -9.50 -2.22
C ILE A 195 8.85 -11.01 -2.49
N SER A 196 9.10 -11.36 -3.76
CA SER A 196 9.38 -12.74 -4.20
C SER A 196 10.43 -13.40 -3.29
N PRO A 197 10.26 -14.68 -2.89
CA PRO A 197 11.15 -15.40 -1.97
C PRO A 197 12.64 -15.20 -2.24
N ASP A 198 13.03 -15.22 -3.50
CA ASP A 198 14.38 -15.04 -4.04
C ASP A 198 15.04 -13.70 -3.69
N LYS A 199 14.26 -12.64 -3.39
CA LYS A 199 14.76 -11.32 -2.98
C LYS A 199 14.58 -11.06 -1.47
N GLN A 200 13.89 -11.94 -0.74
CA GLN A 200 13.61 -11.77 0.70
C GLN A 200 14.85 -11.70 1.60
N PRO A 201 15.96 -12.43 1.38
CA PRO A 201 17.09 -12.46 2.32
C PRO A 201 17.70 -11.08 2.63
N ARG A 202 17.68 -10.14 1.67
CA ARG A 202 18.21 -8.78 1.87
C ARG A 202 17.31 -7.88 2.72
N LEU A 203 16.03 -8.22 2.82
CA LEU A 203 14.97 -7.40 3.40
C LEU A 203 14.53 -7.87 4.79
N ILE A 204 14.92 -9.10 5.18
CA ILE A 204 14.68 -9.64 6.52
C ILE A 204 15.62 -8.91 7.49
N GLY A 205 15.07 -7.93 8.19
CA GLY A 205 15.75 -7.23 9.29
C GLY A 205 15.52 -7.91 10.64
N ARG A 206 15.76 -7.16 11.72
CA ARG A 206 15.59 -7.59 13.13
C ARG A 206 14.20 -8.17 13.45
N LYS A 207 13.18 -7.86 12.66
CA LYS A 207 11.79 -8.31 12.85
C LYS A 207 11.50 -9.72 12.33
N GLY A 208 12.43 -10.35 11.60
CA GLY A 208 12.26 -11.73 11.10
C GLY A 208 11.36 -11.87 9.87
N TYR A 209 10.85 -10.77 9.32
CA TYR A 209 10.12 -10.71 8.06
C TYR A 209 10.64 -9.56 7.19
N ALA A 210 10.42 -9.65 5.88
CA ALA A 210 10.86 -8.64 4.93
C ALA A 210 10.18 -7.29 5.20
N THR A 211 11.00 -6.25 5.40
CA THR A 211 10.52 -4.88 5.58
C THR A 211 11.28 -3.92 4.68
N GLN A 212 10.66 -2.78 4.40
CA GLN A 212 11.32 -1.60 3.89
C GLN A 212 11.53 -0.64 5.05
N ASN A 213 12.76 -0.15 5.18
CA ASN A 213 13.05 0.93 6.12
C ASN A 213 12.75 2.28 5.44
N MET A 214 12.08 3.16 6.17
CA MET A 214 11.76 4.52 5.78
C MET A 214 12.23 5.46 6.87
N MET A 215 13.03 6.46 6.49
CA MET A 215 13.38 7.56 7.37
C MET A 215 12.45 8.74 7.10
N ALA A 216 11.89 9.36 8.14
CA ALA A 216 11.10 10.57 7.98
C ALA A 216 11.48 11.64 9.01
N ALA A 217 11.28 12.89 8.61
CA ALA A 217 11.30 14.05 9.49
C ALA A 217 9.87 14.57 9.65
N CYS A 218 9.50 15.02 10.85
CA CYS A 218 8.25 15.74 11.05
C CYS A 218 8.44 16.95 11.97
N ASP A 219 7.58 17.94 11.78
CA ASP A 219 7.47 19.09 12.68
C ASP A 219 6.64 18.78 13.93
N PHE A 220 6.35 19.80 14.74
CA PHE A 220 5.57 19.66 15.96
C PHE A 220 4.05 19.70 15.75
N ASP A 221 3.59 19.97 14.54
CA ASP A 221 2.19 19.86 14.12
C ASP A 221 1.89 18.46 13.55
N MET A 222 2.86 17.54 13.65
CA MET A 222 2.78 16.16 13.17
C MET A 222 2.69 16.06 11.64
N CYS A 223 3.18 17.07 10.92
CA CYS A 223 3.30 17.04 9.47
C CYS A 223 4.69 16.51 9.07
N PHE A 224 4.73 15.54 8.15
CA PHE A 224 5.99 15.10 7.58
C PHE A 224 6.60 16.21 6.73
N THR A 225 7.83 16.59 7.04
CA THR A 225 8.62 17.60 6.32
C THR A 225 9.64 16.98 5.37
N PHE A 226 9.90 15.67 5.54
CA PHE A 226 10.72 14.87 4.65
C PHE A 226 10.39 13.38 4.83
N CYS A 227 10.49 12.61 3.75
CA CYS A 227 10.34 11.16 3.78
C CYS A 227 11.25 10.51 2.74
N LEU A 228 12.09 9.56 3.17
CA LEU A 228 12.89 8.71 2.32
C LEU A 228 12.51 7.25 2.55
N SER A 229 11.73 6.71 1.61
CA SER A 229 11.45 5.28 1.49
C SER A 229 12.41 4.63 0.48
N GLY A 230 12.52 3.31 0.48
CA GLY A 230 13.32 2.59 -0.53
C GLY A 230 14.33 1.61 0.06
N TRP A 231 14.68 1.78 1.34
CA TRP A 231 15.80 1.08 1.93
C TRP A 231 15.45 -0.33 2.39
N GLU A 232 16.43 -1.21 2.29
CA GLU A 232 16.32 -2.57 2.79
C GLU A 232 16.02 -2.56 4.30
N GLY A 233 15.11 -3.42 4.77
CA GLY A 233 14.76 -3.51 6.19
C GLY A 233 15.89 -3.91 7.13
N SER A 234 17.01 -4.38 6.59
CA SER A 234 18.25 -4.66 7.33
C SER A 234 19.16 -3.43 7.46
N ALA A 235 18.94 -2.39 6.67
CA ALA A 235 19.75 -1.18 6.69
C ALA A 235 19.57 -0.44 8.03
N HIS A 236 20.68 -0.11 8.67
CA HIS A 236 20.70 0.65 9.92
C HIS A 236 20.23 2.08 9.68
N ASP A 237 19.38 2.61 10.56
CA ASP A 237 18.82 3.96 10.46
C ASP A 237 19.90 5.04 10.28
N THR A 238 21.01 4.89 11.00
CA THR A 238 22.20 5.74 10.89
C THR A 238 22.76 5.81 9.47
N ARG A 239 22.78 4.69 8.75
CA ARG A 239 23.29 4.62 7.37
C ARG A 239 22.38 5.39 6.42
N ILE A 240 21.07 5.19 6.55
CA ILE A 240 20.05 5.87 5.74
C ILE A 240 20.15 7.39 5.96
N PHE A 241 20.27 7.81 7.21
CA PHE A 241 20.44 9.22 7.56
C PHE A 241 21.72 9.82 7.00
N LEU A 242 22.87 9.14 7.16
CA LEU A 242 24.13 9.62 6.62
C LEU A 242 24.11 9.73 5.10
N ASP A 243 23.46 8.79 4.39
CA ASP A 243 23.28 8.87 2.94
C ASP A 243 22.38 10.05 2.57
N THR A 244 21.27 10.23 3.31
CA THR A 244 20.31 11.32 3.09
C THR A 244 20.97 12.70 3.17
N ILE A 245 21.77 12.95 4.21
CA ILE A 245 22.41 14.26 4.40
C ILE A 245 23.61 14.48 3.48
N ARG A 246 24.17 13.42 2.89
CA ARG A 246 25.35 13.52 2.01
C ARG A 246 24.97 13.59 0.54
N ASN A 247 23.87 12.98 0.15
CA ASN A 247 23.43 12.93 -1.24
C ASN A 247 22.44 14.05 -1.56
N PRO A 248 22.82 15.06 -2.37
CA PRO A 248 21.94 16.16 -2.72
C PRO A 248 20.72 15.74 -3.55
N SER A 249 20.73 14.57 -4.20
CA SER A 249 19.63 14.13 -5.06
C SER A 249 18.32 13.88 -4.29
N TYR A 250 18.40 13.65 -2.98
CA TYR A 250 17.22 13.49 -2.13
C TYR A 250 16.53 14.81 -1.78
N ASN A 251 17.13 15.96 -2.12
CA ASN A 251 16.58 17.29 -1.80
C ASN A 251 16.24 17.49 -0.32
N PHE A 252 16.96 16.82 0.58
CA PHE A 252 16.80 17.00 2.01
C PHE A 252 17.31 18.39 2.42
N LEU A 253 16.41 19.25 2.90
CA LEU A 253 16.77 20.57 3.40
C LEU A 253 17.43 20.44 4.77
N LYS A 254 18.74 20.69 4.80
CA LYS A 254 19.52 20.70 6.05
C LYS A 254 19.09 21.87 6.93
N PRO A 255 19.14 21.72 8.27
CA PRO A 255 18.91 22.82 9.20
C PRO A 255 19.83 24.01 8.92
N GLN A 256 19.31 25.23 9.03
CA GLN A 256 20.07 26.48 8.83
C GLN A 256 20.61 27.01 10.16
N GLU A 257 21.77 27.67 10.14
CA GLU A 257 22.36 28.38 11.29
C GLU A 257 22.38 27.57 12.60
N ASP A 258 21.46 27.88 13.52
CA ASP A 258 21.27 27.30 14.85
C ASP A 258 20.11 26.30 14.91
N GLU A 259 19.39 26.08 13.81
CA GLU A 259 18.29 25.12 13.74
C GLU A 259 18.79 23.68 13.91
N PHE A 260 17.94 22.83 14.50
CA PHE A 260 18.25 21.41 14.64
C PHE A 260 17.02 20.50 14.71
N TYR A 261 17.21 19.26 14.25
CA TYR A 261 16.28 18.14 14.48
C TYR A 261 16.69 17.37 15.73
N LEU A 262 15.71 16.83 16.46
CA LEU A 262 15.96 15.80 17.47
C LEU A 262 16.07 14.42 16.79
N VAL A 263 17.11 13.67 17.16
CA VAL A 263 17.36 12.32 16.64
C VAL A 263 17.48 11.32 17.79
N ASP A 264 17.26 10.04 17.50
CA ASP A 264 17.48 8.97 18.49
C ASP A 264 18.97 8.78 18.85
N ALA A 265 19.25 8.11 19.97
CA ALA A 265 20.61 7.81 20.45
C ALA A 265 21.46 7.00 19.46
N GLY A 266 20.82 6.26 18.55
CA GLY A 266 21.47 5.53 17.46
C GLY A 266 22.05 6.42 16.36
N TYR A 267 21.64 7.69 16.28
CA TYR A 267 22.15 8.63 15.28
C TYR A 267 23.41 9.37 15.78
N PRO A 268 24.25 9.88 14.85
CA PRO A 268 25.38 10.72 15.21
C PRO A 268 24.91 12.04 15.82
N ASN A 269 25.52 12.44 16.94
CA ASN A 269 25.30 13.77 17.50
C ASN A 269 26.20 14.77 16.77
N MET A 270 25.61 15.67 15.98
CA MET A 270 26.35 16.62 15.15
C MET A 270 25.57 17.93 14.95
N LYS A 271 26.21 18.99 14.45
CA LYS A 271 25.54 20.27 14.22
C LYS A 271 24.28 20.07 13.34
N GLY A 272 23.15 20.59 13.80
CA GLY A 272 21.83 20.44 13.18
C GLY A 272 21.06 19.17 13.59
N TYR A 273 21.67 18.22 14.30
CA TYR A 273 21.03 16.94 14.67
C TYR A 273 21.42 16.53 16.08
N LEU A 274 20.49 16.74 17.00
CA LEU A 274 20.74 16.66 18.44
C LEU A 274 20.27 15.32 19.00
N ALA A 275 21.23 14.48 19.41
CA ALA A 275 20.99 13.22 20.08
C ALA A 275 20.91 13.41 21.62
N PRO A 276 20.27 12.50 22.38
CA PRO A 276 20.29 12.55 23.84
C PRO A 276 21.71 12.24 24.38
N TYR A 277 21.99 12.64 25.63
CA TYR A 277 23.20 12.22 26.34
C TYR A 277 23.17 10.70 26.57
N LYS A 278 24.24 10.02 26.16
CA LYS A 278 24.43 8.58 26.36
C LYS A 278 24.90 8.30 27.80
N GLY A 279 24.57 7.12 28.32
CA GLY A 279 24.98 6.68 29.67
C GLY A 279 24.03 7.11 30.79
N GLU A 280 23.07 7.99 30.50
CA GLU A 280 22.02 8.44 31.41
C GLU A 280 20.65 7.87 31.00
N ARG A 281 19.61 8.05 31.83
CA ARG A 281 18.23 7.71 31.41
C ARG A 281 17.78 8.62 30.26
N TYR A 282 17.15 8.04 29.23
CA TYR A 282 16.68 8.80 28.05
C TYR A 282 15.40 8.27 27.37
N HIS A 283 14.87 7.12 27.78
CA HIS A 283 13.57 6.66 27.29
C HIS A 283 12.43 7.29 28.11
N LEU A 284 11.38 7.77 27.44
CA LEU A 284 10.25 8.45 28.10
C LEU A 284 9.61 7.61 29.21
N ALA A 285 9.50 6.29 29.00
CA ALA A 285 8.96 5.34 29.98
C ALA A 285 9.74 5.32 31.31
N GLN A 286 11.05 5.59 31.27
CA GLN A 286 11.91 5.63 32.47
C GLN A 286 11.58 6.82 33.39
N PHE A 287 10.91 7.85 32.85
CA PHE A 287 10.50 9.05 33.59
C PHE A 287 9.02 9.07 33.98
N GLY A 288 8.19 8.21 33.38
CA GLY A 288 6.74 8.15 33.67
C GLY A 288 6.40 7.41 34.97
N HIS A 289 7.16 6.36 35.29
CA HIS A 289 7.01 5.55 36.51
C HIS A 289 8.25 5.57 37.42
N GLY A 290 9.30 6.31 37.02
CA GLY A 290 10.57 6.37 37.73
C GLY A 290 10.76 7.64 38.55
N GLN A 291 11.91 7.71 39.25
CA GLN A 291 12.31 8.91 39.97
C GLN A 291 12.50 10.10 39.03
N PRO A 292 12.24 11.34 39.50
CA PRO A 292 12.48 12.55 38.72
C PRO A 292 13.95 12.64 38.25
N PRO A 293 14.23 13.43 37.20
CA PRO A 293 15.60 13.62 36.74
C PRO A 293 16.52 14.12 37.86
N GLN A 294 17.62 13.42 38.08
CA GLN A 294 18.56 13.65 39.19
C GLN A 294 19.64 14.66 38.83
N ASN A 295 20.02 14.73 37.54
CA ASN A 295 21.08 15.60 37.06
C ASN A 295 20.64 16.41 35.82
N ALA A 296 21.48 17.35 35.37
CA ALA A 296 21.18 18.20 34.23
C ALA A 296 21.03 17.42 32.91
N GLN A 297 21.77 16.33 32.74
CA GLN A 297 21.69 15.49 31.54
C GLN A 297 20.37 14.72 31.48
N GLU A 298 19.90 14.17 32.60
CA GLU A 298 18.59 13.53 32.68
C GLU A 298 17.45 14.52 32.44
N LYS A 299 17.56 15.76 32.95
CA LYS A 299 16.56 16.83 32.68
C LYS A 299 16.49 17.14 31.19
N PHE A 300 17.65 17.25 30.53
CA PHE A 300 17.73 17.42 29.09
C PHE A 300 17.13 16.23 28.36
N ASN A 301 17.54 15.00 28.68
CA ASN A 301 17.07 13.77 28.05
C ASN A 301 15.56 13.57 28.20
N GLN A 302 14.98 13.95 29.35
CA GLN A 302 13.54 13.92 29.54
C GLN A 302 12.82 14.90 28.59
N ALA A 303 13.31 16.13 28.46
CA ALA A 303 12.74 17.13 27.56
C ALA A 303 12.91 16.71 26.08
N HIS A 304 14.11 16.25 25.72
CA HIS A 304 14.46 15.70 24.41
C HIS A 304 13.53 14.55 24.02
N SER A 305 13.45 13.50 24.85
CA SER A 305 12.60 12.32 24.62
C SER A 305 11.12 12.70 24.47
N SER A 306 10.66 13.64 25.31
CA SER A 306 9.28 14.15 25.24
C SER A 306 9.00 14.90 23.93
N LEU A 307 9.94 15.71 23.43
CA LEU A 307 9.79 16.39 22.13
C LEU A 307 9.91 15.42 20.96
N ARG A 308 10.94 14.55 20.98
CA ARG A 308 11.21 13.56 19.94
C ARG A 308 10.03 12.62 19.74
N SER A 309 9.26 12.32 20.80
CA SER A 309 8.04 11.49 20.71
C SER A 309 7.04 11.94 19.63
N VAL A 310 7.13 13.17 19.11
CA VAL A 310 6.31 13.62 17.99
C VAL A 310 6.42 12.72 16.77
N ILE A 311 7.62 12.31 16.35
CA ILE A 311 7.77 11.48 15.13
C ILE A 311 7.21 10.07 15.34
N GLU A 312 7.42 9.48 16.53
CA GLU A 312 6.86 8.18 16.90
C GLU A 312 5.32 8.22 16.93
N ARG A 313 4.74 9.27 17.51
CA ARG A 313 3.29 9.50 17.50
C ARG A 313 2.77 9.72 16.08
N THR A 314 3.49 10.45 15.23
CA THR A 314 3.12 10.68 13.83
C THR A 314 3.09 9.36 13.07
N PHE A 315 4.10 8.50 13.21
CA PHE A 315 4.07 7.15 12.64
C PHE A 315 2.90 6.31 13.17
N GLY A 316 2.63 6.39 14.48
CA GLY A 316 1.52 5.68 15.11
C GLY A 316 0.15 6.08 14.51
N VAL A 317 -0.13 7.38 14.44
CA VAL A 317 -1.37 7.92 13.85
C VAL A 317 -1.45 7.58 12.37
N TRP A 318 -0.36 7.77 11.63
CA TRP A 318 -0.31 7.48 10.20
C TRP A 318 -0.60 6.01 9.89
N LYS A 319 0.03 5.07 10.58
CA LYS A 319 -0.22 3.62 10.40
C LYS A 319 -1.60 3.21 10.90
N ALA A 320 -2.14 3.86 11.94
CA ALA A 320 -3.48 3.58 12.42
C ALA A 320 -4.55 4.02 11.43
N ARG A 321 -4.36 5.17 10.78
CA ARG A 321 -5.27 5.73 9.79
C ARG A 321 -5.23 4.99 8.45
N TRP A 322 -4.05 4.57 8.01
CA TRP A 322 -3.86 3.90 6.72
C TRP A 322 -3.46 2.44 6.97
N SER A 323 -4.44 1.59 7.23
CA SER A 323 -4.23 0.18 7.61
C SER A 323 -3.41 -0.62 6.60
N MET A 324 -3.55 -0.30 5.31
CA MET A 324 -2.76 -0.93 4.22
C MET A 324 -1.24 -0.83 4.44
N ILE A 325 -0.77 0.16 5.21
CA ILE A 325 0.66 0.37 5.50
C ILE A 325 1.17 -0.59 6.58
N LYS A 326 0.28 -1.13 7.42
CA LYS A 326 0.64 -2.14 8.42
C LYS A 326 0.94 -3.50 7.75
N ASP A 327 0.12 -3.86 6.75
CA ASP A 327 0.13 -5.16 6.08
C ASP A 327 -0.15 -4.99 4.58
N ILE A 328 0.84 -4.51 3.80
CA ILE A 328 0.69 -4.33 2.35
C ILE A 328 0.28 -5.66 1.70
N PRO A 329 -0.76 -5.76 0.86
CA PRO A 329 -1.14 -7.05 0.28
C PRO A 329 -0.02 -7.68 -0.59
N PRO A 330 0.12 -9.02 -0.62
CA PRO A 330 1.19 -9.73 -1.35
C PRO A 330 1.23 -9.48 -2.86
N ASN A 331 0.18 -8.89 -3.42
CA ASN A 331 0.00 -8.68 -4.87
C ASN A 331 0.60 -7.35 -5.37
N TYR A 332 1.21 -6.54 -4.50
CA TYR A 332 1.96 -5.35 -4.90
C TYR A 332 3.42 -5.72 -5.18
N SER A 333 3.76 -5.87 -6.46
CA SER A 333 5.13 -6.16 -6.89
C SER A 333 6.03 -4.94 -6.72
N TRP A 334 7.22 -5.16 -6.18
CA TRP A 334 8.34 -4.22 -6.19
C TRP A 334 8.67 -3.74 -7.61
N ALA A 335 8.66 -2.43 -7.83
CA ALA A 335 9.35 -1.83 -8.97
C ALA A 335 10.81 -1.61 -8.56
N THR A 336 11.72 -2.40 -9.15
CA THR A 336 13.17 -2.16 -9.12
C THR A 336 13.52 -0.87 -9.83
#